data_AF-A0A850GIB3-F1
#
_entry.id   AF-A0A850GIB3-F1
#
_cell.length_a   1.000
_cell.length_b   1.000
_cell.length_c   1.000
_cell.angle_alpha   90.00
_cell.angle_beta   90.00
_cell.angle_gamma   90.00
#
_symmetry.space_group_name_H-M   'P 1'
#
loop_
_entity.id
_entity.type
_entity.pdbx_description
1 polymer ?
#
loop_
_entity_poly.entity_id
_entity_poly.type
_entity_poly.pdbx_seq_one_letter_code
_entity_poly.pdbx_strand_id
1 'polypeptide(L)'
;MTETPETDATSALIDALAGGGELVDEGRFRLDLERAREKLRAYSLSVPALYTCLLVEVAVLAGAERIDFELVPDGLTARFGGAGFDASELEWLSEAPFVDIPAELDETERRRRRALQILSLATQAALGLGARTIELRSPPSERALKIDAGEDEGEERWSIDAKARTTDVNTISVRFPPRLRSSDPPGVEQLRQRCEWSNFPIYIGSERISRGPAAAFLDVDGESLALVEPAPIHGEDGQTIGVGTILKLTAYKTPVLHVLCNGWHVEQLSVPTSLVGFEAVVEIDLRRDLSQAKFLRNERFDAMCAAVSRCAAQLEGSGHVAKRYDPEVYQKSRPTPVGVVVTWTIFVSLFAACAMHESLFLGVFGLCFMAVGVFAIYSTVKAQRAWRHNGRGLTRYQTDKLLGRR
;
A
#
# COMPACT_ATOMS: atom_id res chain seq x y z
N MET A 1 -20.13 17.21 -39.04
CA MET A 1 -19.88 17.72 -37.68
C MET A 1 -20.59 19.05 -37.57
N THR A 2 -21.85 19.02 -37.14
CA THR A 2 -22.65 20.20 -36.84
C THR A 2 -22.41 20.53 -35.38
N GLU A 3 -21.59 21.55 -35.13
CA GLU A 3 -21.48 22.16 -33.80
C GLU A 3 -22.87 22.54 -33.31
N THR A 4 -23.22 22.08 -32.12
CA THR A 4 -24.52 22.28 -31.50
C THR A 4 -24.70 23.77 -31.17
N PRO A 5 -25.66 24.49 -31.78
CA PRO A 5 -25.85 25.93 -31.59
C PRO A 5 -26.32 26.33 -30.17
N GLU A 6 -26.56 25.36 -29.30
CA GLU A 6 -27.04 25.55 -27.93
C GLU A 6 -25.96 26.05 -26.96
N THR A 7 -24.69 25.70 -27.21
CA THR A 7 -23.56 26.13 -26.37
C THR A 7 -23.26 27.62 -26.52
N ASP A 8 -23.54 28.17 -27.70
CA ASP A 8 -23.28 29.58 -28.05
C ASP A 8 -24.25 30.54 -27.35
N ALA A 9 -25.54 30.16 -27.28
CA ALA A 9 -26.56 30.93 -26.57
C ALA A 9 -26.32 30.99 -25.05
N THR A 10 -25.80 29.92 -24.46
CA THR A 10 -25.50 29.86 -23.03
C THR A 10 -24.30 30.73 -22.67
N SER A 11 -23.22 30.66 -23.47
CA SER A 11 -22.04 31.52 -23.30
C SER A 11 -22.41 33.00 -23.47
N ALA A 12 -23.20 33.34 -24.50
CA ALA A 12 -23.67 34.71 -24.71
C ALA A 12 -24.52 35.25 -23.54
N LEU A 13 -25.35 34.40 -22.91
CA LEU A 13 -26.13 34.78 -21.73
C LEU A 13 -25.23 35.00 -20.51
N ILE A 14 -24.22 34.15 -20.30
CA ILE A 14 -23.25 34.30 -19.21
C ILE A 14 -22.46 35.61 -19.38
N ASP A 15 -21.99 35.90 -20.60
CA ASP A 15 -21.25 37.12 -20.90
C ASP A 15 -22.12 38.39 -20.71
N ALA A 16 -23.38 38.33 -21.12
CA ALA A 16 -24.34 39.43 -20.90
C ALA A 16 -24.62 39.67 -19.41
N LEU A 17 -24.74 38.60 -18.62
CA LEU A 17 -24.92 38.71 -17.17
C LEU A 17 -23.64 39.19 -16.47
N ALA A 18 -22.47 38.73 -16.91
CA ALA A 18 -21.17 39.18 -16.40
C ALA A 18 -20.90 40.66 -16.70
N GLY A 19 -21.27 41.14 -17.89
CA GLY A 19 -21.14 42.54 -18.29
C GLY A 19 -22.06 43.51 -17.53
N GLY A 20 -23.14 43.00 -16.92
CA GLY A 20 -24.06 43.78 -16.09
C GLY A 20 -23.76 43.78 -14.59
N GLY A 21 -22.81 42.95 -14.13
CA GLY A 21 -22.43 42.83 -12.72
C GLY A 21 -21.32 43.81 -12.35
N GLU A 22 -21.55 44.64 -11.34
CA GLU A 22 -20.49 45.41 -10.67
C GLU A 22 -19.87 44.56 -9.57
N LEU A 23 -18.55 44.42 -9.55
CA LEU A 23 -17.83 43.74 -8.47
C LEU A 23 -17.95 44.56 -7.19
N VAL A 24 -18.83 44.14 -6.29
CA VAL A 24 -19.11 44.88 -5.03
C VAL A 24 -18.02 44.65 -3.99
N ASP A 25 -17.47 43.44 -3.90
CA ASP A 25 -16.43 43.09 -2.92
C ASP A 25 -15.67 41.83 -3.34
N GLU A 26 -14.40 41.74 -2.93
CA GLU A 26 -13.58 40.54 -3.04
C GLU A 26 -13.35 39.94 -1.64
N GLY A 27 -14.15 38.93 -1.31
CA GLY A 27 -13.97 38.16 -0.09
C GLY A 27 -12.97 37.01 -0.26
N ARG A 28 -12.26 36.66 0.82
CA ARG A 28 -11.57 35.37 0.94
C ARG A 28 -12.24 34.53 2.01
N PHE A 29 -12.54 33.28 1.70
CA PHE A 29 -13.01 32.33 2.71
C PHE A 29 -11.89 32.09 3.71
N ARG A 30 -12.19 32.28 5.00
CA ARG A 30 -11.29 31.86 6.08
C ARG A 30 -11.69 30.46 6.53
N LEU A 31 -10.70 29.60 6.70
CA LEU A 31 -10.90 28.27 7.24
C LEU A 31 -10.76 28.33 8.76
N ASP A 32 -11.76 27.83 9.48
CA ASP A 32 -11.61 27.50 10.89
C ASP A 32 -10.70 26.27 10.99
N LEU A 33 -9.42 26.52 11.28
CA LEU A 33 -8.36 25.51 11.29
C LEU A 33 -8.60 24.43 12.34
N GLU A 34 -9.15 24.79 13.50
CA GLU A 34 -9.43 23.85 14.59
C GLU A 34 -10.50 22.86 14.14
N ARG A 35 -11.61 23.37 13.60
CA ARG A 35 -12.68 22.54 13.06
C ARG A 35 -12.25 21.74 11.82
N ALA A 36 -11.37 22.29 10.99
CA ALA A 36 -10.81 21.57 9.85
C ALA A 36 -9.92 20.40 10.31
N ARG A 37 -9.12 20.58 11.36
CA ARG A 37 -8.30 19.52 11.97
C ARG A 37 -9.16 18.42 12.59
N GLU A 38 -10.21 18.78 13.33
CA GLU A 38 -11.17 17.80 13.85
C GLU A 38 -11.79 16.96 12.73
N LYS A 39 -12.21 17.62 11.63
CA LYS A 39 -12.74 16.91 10.46
C LYS A 39 -11.68 16.05 9.78
N LEU A 40 -10.44 16.52 9.64
CA LEU A 40 -9.36 15.69 9.11
C LEU A 40 -9.12 14.47 10.01
N ARG A 41 -9.09 14.61 11.34
CA ARG A 41 -8.93 13.43 12.22
C ARG A 41 -10.09 12.44 12.06
N ALA A 42 -11.32 12.93 11.99
CA ALA A 42 -12.50 12.08 11.88
C ALA A 42 -12.68 11.44 10.48
N TYR A 43 -12.18 12.08 9.41
CA TYR A 43 -12.52 11.72 8.03
C TYR A 43 -11.33 11.61 7.06
N SER A 44 -10.08 11.91 7.46
CA SER A 44 -8.95 12.08 6.51
C SER A 44 -8.45 10.78 5.91
N LEU A 45 -8.59 9.64 6.58
CA LEU A 45 -8.19 8.35 6.00
C LEU A 45 -9.31 7.33 6.13
N SER A 46 -9.62 6.67 5.03
CA SER A 46 -10.48 5.48 5.05
C SER A 46 -9.92 4.39 5.96
N VAL A 47 -8.59 4.36 6.12
CA VAL A 47 -7.86 3.43 6.96
C VAL A 47 -6.75 4.19 7.71
N PRO A 48 -6.99 4.63 8.95
CA PRO A 48 -5.99 5.36 9.75
C PRO A 48 -4.66 4.60 9.95
N ALA A 49 -4.69 3.26 9.87
CA ALA A 49 -3.51 2.38 9.91
C ALA A 49 -2.49 2.62 8.78
N LEU A 50 -2.84 3.40 7.75
CA LEU A 50 -1.92 3.79 6.67
C LEU A 50 -0.91 4.88 7.07
N TYR A 51 -0.97 5.41 8.29
CA TYR A 51 0.00 6.43 8.74
C TYR A 51 1.46 5.97 8.55
N THR A 52 1.75 4.68 8.74
CA THR A 52 3.08 4.09 8.51
C THR A 52 3.52 4.16 7.05
N CYS A 53 2.60 3.93 6.11
CA CYS A 53 2.83 4.09 4.68
C CYS A 53 3.06 5.56 4.31
N LEU A 54 2.33 6.48 4.95
CA LEU A 54 2.57 7.92 4.76
C LEU A 54 3.97 8.32 5.27
N LEU A 55 4.46 7.75 6.37
CA LEU A 55 5.84 7.99 6.83
C LEU A 55 6.90 7.50 5.83
N VAL A 56 6.65 6.39 5.12
CA VAL A 56 7.52 5.94 4.01
C VAL A 56 7.57 7.01 2.92
N GLU A 57 6.41 7.53 2.53
CA GLU A 57 6.34 8.59 1.52
C GLU A 57 7.01 9.88 1.96
N VAL A 58 6.88 10.28 3.24
CA VAL A 58 7.65 11.41 3.78
C VAL A 58 9.15 11.19 3.59
N ALA A 59 9.66 9.99 3.87
CA ALA A 59 11.08 9.68 3.69
C ALA A 59 11.52 9.77 2.22
N VAL A 60 10.70 9.25 1.29
CA VAL A 60 10.96 9.33 -0.15
C VAL A 60 10.97 10.79 -0.62
N LEU A 61 9.97 11.59 -0.21
CA LEU A 61 9.87 13.01 -0.59
C LEU A 61 10.98 13.86 0.03
N ALA A 62 11.44 13.50 1.23
CA ALA A 62 12.63 14.11 1.85
C ALA A 62 13.94 13.71 1.14
N GLY A 63 13.91 12.80 0.17
CA GLY A 63 15.10 12.33 -0.55
C GLY A 63 15.96 11.39 0.29
N ALA A 64 15.38 10.67 1.25
CA ALA A 64 16.09 9.61 1.95
C ALA A 64 16.44 8.47 0.99
N GLU A 65 17.46 7.68 1.34
CA GLU A 65 17.84 6.47 0.60
C GLU A 65 17.16 5.20 1.15
N ARG A 66 16.69 5.26 2.41
CA ARG A 66 15.95 4.21 3.09
C ARG A 66 15.18 4.75 4.29
N ILE A 67 14.28 3.93 4.82
CA ILE A 67 13.61 4.15 6.11
C ILE A 67 13.70 2.90 6.99
N ASP A 68 14.05 3.10 8.25
CA ASP A 68 14.20 2.08 9.27
C ASP A 68 13.08 2.24 10.32
N PHE A 69 12.26 1.22 10.50
CA PHE A 69 11.23 1.16 11.53
C PHE A 69 11.67 0.27 12.71
N GLU A 70 11.63 0.80 13.91
CA GLU A 70 11.92 0.09 15.16
C GLU A 70 10.63 -0.09 15.96
N LEU A 71 10.27 -1.34 16.26
CA LEU A 71 9.14 -1.69 17.11
C LEU A 71 9.54 -1.53 18.57
N VAL A 72 8.76 -0.79 19.35
CA VAL A 72 8.93 -0.63 20.79
C VAL A 72 7.67 -1.13 21.51
N PRO A 73 7.71 -1.42 22.84
CA PRO A 73 6.60 -2.07 23.55
C PRO A 73 5.24 -1.39 23.40
N ASP A 74 5.22 -0.08 23.21
CA ASP A 74 4.03 0.76 23.14
C ASP A 74 3.94 1.55 21.82
N GLY A 75 4.69 1.17 20.77
CA GLY A 75 4.60 1.90 19.51
C GLY A 75 5.71 1.63 18.52
N LEU A 76 6.01 2.65 17.72
CA LEU A 76 6.85 2.55 16.53
C LEU A 76 7.76 3.77 16.46
N THR A 77 9.00 3.57 16.07
CA THR A 77 9.93 4.66 15.76
C THR A 77 10.41 4.52 14.32
N ALA A 78 10.17 5.52 13.48
CA ALA A 78 10.70 5.59 12.12
C ALA A 78 11.95 6.48 12.09
N ARG A 79 13.00 6.05 11.38
CA ARG A 79 14.22 6.83 11.15
C ARG A 79 14.60 6.84 9.68
N PHE A 80 14.94 8.01 9.14
CA PHE A 80 15.38 8.16 7.75
C PHE A 80 16.28 9.38 7.58
N GLY A 81 17.12 9.37 6.55
CA GLY A 81 17.97 10.51 6.18
C GLY A 81 17.21 11.57 5.37
N GLY A 82 17.91 12.25 4.46
CA GLY A 82 17.32 13.25 3.56
C GLY A 82 17.22 14.65 4.17
N ALA A 83 16.49 15.52 3.47
CA ALA A 83 16.18 16.86 3.95
C ALA A 83 15.42 16.79 5.28
N GLY A 84 15.86 17.60 6.24
CA GLY A 84 15.12 17.78 7.48
C GLY A 84 14.14 18.95 7.42
N PHE A 85 13.40 19.09 8.50
CA PHE A 85 12.35 20.07 8.74
C PHE A 85 12.82 20.98 9.87
N ASP A 86 12.82 22.28 9.61
CA ASP A 86 13.21 23.24 10.64
C ASP A 86 12.10 23.41 11.69
N ALA A 87 12.45 24.06 12.80
CA ALA A 87 11.52 24.25 13.89
C ALA A 87 10.27 25.05 13.48
N SER A 88 10.43 26.05 12.60
CA SER A 88 9.30 26.86 12.16
C SER A 88 8.35 26.02 11.31
N GLU A 89 8.85 25.19 10.40
CA GLU A 89 8.01 24.27 9.61
C GLU A 89 7.24 23.30 10.50
N LEU A 90 7.86 22.80 11.58
CA LEU A 90 7.21 21.93 12.54
C LEU A 90 6.15 22.65 13.40
N GLU A 91 6.34 23.95 13.70
CA GLU A 91 5.30 24.79 14.35
C GLU A 91 4.02 24.83 13.50
N TRP A 92 4.18 24.95 12.18
CA TRP A 92 3.08 25.02 11.22
C TRP A 92 2.60 23.66 10.71
N LEU A 93 3.10 22.55 11.27
CA LEU A 93 2.79 21.21 10.78
C LEU A 93 1.28 20.92 10.78
N SER A 94 0.54 21.40 11.77
CA SER A 94 -0.90 21.18 11.84
C SER A 94 -1.70 21.87 10.72
N GLU A 95 -1.13 22.88 10.10
CA GLU A 95 -1.75 23.67 9.03
C GLU A 95 -1.30 23.22 7.63
N ALA A 96 -0.17 22.51 7.55
CA ALA A 96 0.44 22.08 6.30
C ALA A 96 -0.55 21.47 5.27
N PRO A 97 -1.52 20.59 5.64
CA PRO A 97 -2.45 19.99 4.68
C PRO A 97 -3.33 21.00 3.92
N PHE A 98 -3.48 22.21 4.45
CA PHE A 98 -4.33 23.27 3.89
C PHE A 98 -3.54 24.32 3.11
N VAL A 99 -2.21 24.25 3.13
CA VAL A 99 -1.35 25.20 2.42
C VAL A 99 -1.19 24.73 0.98
N ASP A 100 -1.68 25.52 0.03
CA ASP A 100 -1.42 25.27 -1.39
C ASP A 100 0.08 25.35 -1.67
N ILE A 101 0.57 24.46 -2.53
CA ILE A 101 1.97 24.46 -2.97
C ILE A 101 2.02 25.18 -4.33
N PRO A 102 2.60 26.40 -4.42
CA PRO A 102 2.71 27.13 -5.66
C PRO A 102 3.46 26.33 -6.73
N ALA A 103 3.00 26.44 -7.98
CA ALA A 103 3.60 25.72 -9.10
C ALA A 103 4.99 26.27 -9.47
N GLU A 104 5.24 27.53 -9.15
CA GLU A 104 6.46 28.28 -9.46
C GLU A 104 7.65 27.92 -8.56
N LEU A 105 7.40 27.22 -7.45
CA LEU A 105 8.48 26.70 -6.60
C LEU A 105 9.33 25.70 -7.38
N ASP A 106 10.64 25.71 -7.10
CA ASP A 106 11.51 24.66 -7.62
C ASP A 106 11.10 23.28 -7.09
N GLU A 107 11.55 22.23 -7.78
CA GLU A 107 11.14 20.85 -7.45
C GLU A 107 11.59 20.42 -6.05
N THR A 108 12.71 20.92 -5.55
CA THR A 108 13.22 20.57 -4.22
C THR A 108 12.32 21.15 -3.13
N GLU A 109 12.00 22.44 -3.22
CA GLU A 109 11.09 23.10 -2.27
C GLU A 109 9.67 22.54 -2.37
N ARG A 110 9.18 22.27 -3.59
CA ARG A 110 7.88 21.63 -3.80
C ARG A 110 7.79 20.26 -3.13
N ARG A 111 8.82 19.42 -3.27
CA ARG A 111 8.93 18.12 -2.60
C ARG A 111 8.97 18.26 -1.09
N ARG A 112 9.73 19.23 -0.56
CA ARG A 112 9.82 19.52 0.87
C ARG A 112 8.45 19.92 1.45
N ARG A 113 7.75 20.85 0.81
CA ARG A 113 6.38 21.27 1.20
C ARG A 113 5.40 20.10 1.18
N ARG A 114 5.50 19.25 0.16
CA ARG A 114 4.67 18.04 0.07
C ARG A 114 5.02 17.03 1.17
N ALA A 115 6.30 16.85 1.50
CA ALA A 115 6.71 16.00 2.61
C ALA A 115 6.08 16.47 3.93
N LEU A 116 6.04 17.78 4.19
CA LEU A 116 5.37 18.37 5.35
C LEU A 116 3.85 18.12 5.35
N GLN A 117 3.18 18.25 4.20
CA GLN A 117 1.76 17.91 4.06
C GLN A 117 1.49 16.45 4.42
N ILE A 118 2.26 15.52 3.84
CA ILE A 118 2.11 14.09 4.10
C ILE A 118 2.46 13.74 5.55
N LEU A 119 3.49 14.39 6.12
CA LEU A 119 3.85 14.23 7.53
C LEU A 119 2.71 14.64 8.44
N SER A 120 2.08 15.78 8.15
CA SER A 120 0.91 16.24 8.90
C SER A 120 -0.24 15.24 8.83
N LEU A 121 -0.58 14.74 7.63
CA LEU A 121 -1.60 13.70 7.46
C LEU A 121 -1.25 12.41 8.22
N ALA A 122 0.02 11.99 8.21
CA ALA A 122 0.48 10.83 8.97
C ALA A 122 0.31 11.03 10.48
N THR A 123 0.63 12.22 10.99
CA THR A 123 0.43 12.59 12.39
C THR A 123 -1.05 12.57 12.77
N GLN A 124 -1.92 13.19 11.97
CA GLN A 124 -3.37 13.19 12.23
C GLN A 124 -3.96 11.78 12.18
N ALA A 125 -3.50 10.95 11.25
CA ALA A 125 -3.89 9.55 11.15
C ALA A 125 -3.49 8.71 12.37
N ALA A 126 -2.27 8.92 12.87
CA ALA A 126 -1.79 8.26 14.09
C ALA A 126 -2.60 8.71 15.32
N LEU A 127 -2.91 10.00 15.44
CA LEU A 127 -3.79 10.51 16.50
C LEU A 127 -5.20 9.91 16.39
N GLY A 128 -5.75 9.79 15.19
CA GLY A 128 -7.03 9.12 14.93
C GLY A 128 -7.07 7.63 15.31
N LEU A 129 -5.90 6.97 15.39
CA LEU A 129 -5.77 5.60 15.93
C LEU A 129 -5.63 5.55 17.46
N GLY A 130 -5.63 6.69 18.12
CA GLY A 130 -5.39 6.84 19.55
C GLY A 130 -3.91 6.82 19.92
N ALA A 131 -3.02 7.41 19.11
CA ALA A 131 -1.67 7.69 19.56
C ALA A 131 -1.70 8.67 20.75
N ARG A 132 -1.00 8.32 21.83
CA ARG A 132 -0.88 9.13 23.05
C ARG A 132 0.18 10.22 22.88
N THR A 133 1.32 9.86 22.32
CA THR A 133 2.43 10.78 22.12
C THR A 133 3.03 10.58 20.74
N ILE A 134 3.28 11.69 20.04
CA ILE A 134 4.05 11.73 18.81
C ILE A 134 5.21 12.69 19.01
N GLU A 135 6.43 12.22 18.78
CA GLU A 135 7.64 13.02 18.88
C GLU A 135 8.37 13.04 17.54
N LEU A 136 8.60 14.23 17.01
CA LEU A 136 9.30 14.46 15.74
C LEU A 136 10.62 15.18 16.05
N ARG A 137 11.73 14.58 15.60
CA ARG A 137 13.06 15.18 15.64
C ARG A 137 13.61 15.21 14.23
N SER A 138 14.17 16.34 13.83
CA SER A 138 14.63 16.51 12.46
C SER A 138 15.89 17.38 12.39
N PRO A 139 16.92 17.00 11.61
CA PRO A 139 18.11 17.82 11.41
C PRO A 139 17.79 19.12 10.64
N PRO A 140 18.59 20.19 10.79
CA PRO A 140 19.61 20.39 11.80
C PRO A 140 19.02 20.90 13.14
N SER A 141 17.70 20.81 13.33
CA SER A 141 17.03 21.42 14.46
C SER A 141 17.46 20.80 15.80
N GLU A 142 17.84 21.65 16.75
CA GLU A 142 17.99 21.28 18.18
C GLU A 142 16.63 21.18 18.89
N ARG A 143 15.54 21.34 18.14
CA ARG A 143 14.17 21.34 18.65
C ARG A 143 13.42 20.11 18.19
N ALA A 144 12.64 19.53 19.10
CA ALA A 144 11.72 18.44 18.81
C ALA A 144 10.29 18.96 18.91
N LEU A 145 9.45 18.61 17.93
CA LEU A 145 8.00 18.78 18.08
C LEU A 145 7.47 17.57 18.86
N LYS A 146 6.81 17.85 19.97
CA LYS A 146 6.11 16.86 20.77
C LYS A 146 4.62 17.17 20.79
N ILE A 147 3.84 16.17 20.43
CA ILE A 147 2.38 16.19 20.43
C ILE A 147 1.93 15.18 21.48
N ASP A 148 1.28 15.66 22.53
CA ASP A 148 0.67 14.82 23.56
C ASP A 148 -0.85 14.93 23.43
N ALA A 149 -1.51 13.80 23.15
CA ALA A 149 -2.94 13.65 23.35
C ALA A 149 -3.14 13.38 24.85
N GLY A 150 -3.74 14.32 25.58
CA GLY A 150 -4.00 14.22 27.01
C GLY A 150 -4.78 12.96 27.40
N GLU A 151 -4.85 12.68 28.71
CA GLU A 151 -5.68 11.56 29.21
C GLU A 151 -7.18 11.83 29.06
N ASP A 152 -7.57 13.10 29.07
CA ASP A 152 -8.93 13.54 28.82
C ASP A 152 -9.16 13.72 27.31
N GLU A 153 -10.25 13.14 26.80
CA GLU A 153 -10.66 13.27 25.40
C GLU A 153 -10.82 14.76 25.02
N GLY A 154 -9.86 15.30 24.27
CA GLY A 154 -9.96 16.61 23.64
C GLY A 154 -8.81 17.59 23.88
N GLU A 155 -7.96 17.38 24.89
CA GLU A 155 -6.83 18.29 25.14
C GLU A 155 -5.56 17.80 24.41
N GLU A 156 -5.35 18.29 23.20
CA GLU A 156 -4.10 18.09 22.46
C GLU A 156 -3.09 19.19 22.78
N ARG A 157 -1.91 18.81 23.26
CA ARG A 157 -0.82 19.75 23.51
C ARG A 157 0.26 19.61 22.46
N TRP A 158 0.41 20.65 21.66
CA TRP A 158 1.52 20.82 20.72
C TRP A 158 2.59 21.65 21.41
N SER A 159 3.79 21.09 21.54
CA SER A 159 4.89 21.74 22.23
C SER A 159 6.19 21.53 21.49
N ILE A 160 7.05 22.54 21.54
CA ILE A 160 8.41 22.46 21.01
C ILE A 160 9.37 22.40 22.18
N ASP A 161 10.10 21.30 22.26
CA ASP A 161 11.17 21.17 23.24
C ASP A 161 12.42 21.87 22.70
N ALA A 162 12.84 22.93 23.38
CA ALA A 162 14.01 23.72 23.03
C ALA A 162 15.36 23.03 23.33
N LYS A 163 15.36 21.87 24.00
CA LYS A 163 16.58 21.14 24.42
C LYS A 163 16.59 19.69 23.95
N ALA A 164 16.10 19.44 22.74
CA ALA A 164 16.23 18.11 22.17
C ALA A 164 17.70 17.82 21.82
N ARG A 165 18.12 16.55 21.96
CA ARG A 165 19.42 16.14 21.44
C ARG A 165 19.41 16.30 19.92
N THR A 166 20.45 16.92 19.38
CA THR A 166 20.71 16.94 17.95
C THR A 166 20.66 15.52 17.38
N THR A 167 20.09 15.40 16.19
CA THR A 167 20.03 14.15 15.43
C THR A 167 20.48 14.44 14.02
N ASP A 168 21.25 13.54 13.42
CA ASP A 168 21.68 13.65 12.02
C ASP A 168 20.63 13.08 11.06
N VAL A 169 19.56 12.49 11.60
CA VAL A 169 18.49 11.83 10.86
C VAL A 169 17.12 12.25 11.36
N ASN A 170 16.14 12.26 10.46
CA ASN A 170 14.73 12.41 10.81
C ASN A 170 14.31 11.23 11.69
N THR A 171 13.71 11.49 12.85
CA THR A 171 13.19 10.49 13.78
C THR A 171 11.77 10.83 14.17
N ILE A 172 10.85 9.88 13.96
CA ILE A 172 9.42 10.01 14.25
C ILE A 172 9.03 8.88 15.18
N SER A 173 8.76 9.20 16.44
CA SER A 173 8.33 8.25 17.46
C SER A 173 6.83 8.40 17.70
N VAL A 174 6.08 7.33 17.47
CA VAL A 174 4.65 7.25 17.79
C VAL A 174 4.48 6.28 18.94
N ARG A 175 3.75 6.69 19.97
CA ARG A 175 3.44 5.90 21.17
C ARG A 175 1.93 5.81 21.32
N PHE A 176 1.44 4.61 21.56
CA PHE A 176 0.05 4.28 21.81
C PHE A 176 -0.12 3.90 23.28
N PRO A 177 -1.32 4.04 23.86
CA PRO A 177 -1.60 3.48 25.16
C PRO A 177 -1.35 1.97 25.14
N PRO A 178 -0.84 1.38 26.24
CA PRO A 178 -0.57 -0.05 26.31
C PRO A 178 -1.86 -0.84 26.04
N ARG A 179 -1.92 -1.52 24.89
CA ARG A 179 -3.05 -2.39 24.54
C ARG A 179 -2.80 -3.76 25.13
N LEU A 180 -3.81 -4.34 25.77
CA LEU A 180 -3.67 -5.60 26.50
C LEU A 180 -3.41 -6.84 25.63
N ARG A 181 -3.47 -6.79 24.27
CA ARG A 181 -3.59 -8.04 23.46
C ARG A 181 -2.99 -8.10 22.05
N SER A 182 -2.41 -7.05 21.45
CA SER A 182 -1.76 -7.17 20.12
C SER A 182 -0.25 -7.21 20.25
N SER A 183 0.42 -8.15 19.56
CA SER A 183 1.89 -8.23 19.55
C SER A 183 2.54 -7.07 18.80
N ASP A 184 1.84 -6.51 17.82
CA ASP A 184 2.37 -5.52 16.89
C ASP A 184 1.66 -4.16 17.09
N PRO A 185 2.40 -3.04 17.01
CA PRO A 185 1.83 -1.71 16.93
C PRO A 185 0.84 -1.56 15.75
N PRO A 186 -0.17 -0.67 15.88
CA PRO A 186 -1.06 -0.33 14.77
C PRO A 186 -0.28 0.06 13.51
N GLY A 187 -0.76 -0.35 12.33
CA GLY A 187 -0.17 0.02 11.04
C GLY A 187 1.02 -0.81 10.56
N VAL A 188 1.61 -1.68 11.39
CA VAL A 188 2.72 -2.57 10.97
C VAL A 188 2.28 -3.56 9.89
N GLU A 189 1.08 -4.13 10.03
CA GLU A 189 0.54 -5.05 9.00
C GLU A 189 0.33 -4.34 7.67
N GLN A 190 -0.23 -3.12 7.71
CA GLN A 190 -0.41 -2.31 6.50
C GLN A 190 0.94 -1.96 5.86
N LEU A 191 1.94 -1.61 6.67
CA LEU A 191 3.29 -1.35 6.20
C LEU A 191 3.88 -2.56 5.45
N ARG A 192 3.73 -3.78 5.98
CA ARG A 192 4.20 -5.01 5.30
C ARG A 192 3.49 -5.26 3.99
N GLN A 193 2.16 -5.24 4.01
CA GLN A 193 1.34 -5.55 2.83
C GLN A 193 1.49 -4.50 1.72
N ARG A 194 1.58 -3.21 2.09
CA ARG A 194 1.50 -2.11 1.14
C ARG A 194 2.88 -1.71 0.60
N CYS A 195 3.96 -1.98 1.32
CA CYS A 195 5.31 -1.61 0.90
C CYS A 195 6.13 -2.77 0.33
N GLU A 196 5.57 -3.98 0.22
CA GLU A 196 6.27 -5.14 -0.32
C GLU A 196 6.86 -4.88 -1.71
N TRP A 197 6.12 -4.22 -2.59
CA TRP A 197 6.55 -3.99 -3.99
C TRP A 197 7.34 -2.70 -4.19
N SER A 198 7.70 -2.02 -3.10
CA SER A 198 8.44 -0.77 -3.15
C SER A 198 9.87 -0.97 -3.65
N ASN A 199 10.33 -0.09 -4.54
CA ASN A 199 11.77 0.01 -4.85
C ASN A 199 12.55 0.64 -3.70
N PHE A 200 11.89 1.47 -2.90
CA PHE A 200 12.50 2.16 -1.77
C PHE A 200 12.85 1.16 -0.65
N PRO A 201 14.10 1.11 -0.16
CA PRO A 201 14.48 0.22 0.93
C PRO A 201 13.76 0.56 2.25
N ILE A 202 12.95 -0.38 2.72
CA ILE A 202 12.13 -0.24 3.94
C ILE A 202 12.44 -1.40 4.87
N TYR A 203 12.80 -1.09 6.11
CA TYR A 203 13.21 -2.07 7.11
C TYR A 203 12.29 -2.02 8.33
N ILE A 204 12.01 -3.19 8.92
CA ILE A 204 11.43 -3.32 10.26
C ILE A 204 12.42 -4.10 11.12
N GLY A 205 13.07 -3.44 12.07
CA GLY A 205 14.24 -3.96 12.75
C GLY A 205 15.37 -4.22 11.73
N SER A 206 15.78 -5.48 11.60
CA SER A 206 16.80 -5.90 10.62
C SER A 206 16.21 -6.52 9.35
N GLU A 207 14.88 -6.68 9.27
CA GLU A 207 14.20 -7.30 8.14
C GLU A 207 13.86 -6.25 7.09
N ARG A 208 14.37 -6.41 5.87
CA ARG A 208 13.89 -5.62 4.71
C ARG A 208 12.55 -6.18 4.26
N ILE A 209 11.51 -5.34 4.30
CA ILE A 209 10.16 -5.74 3.86
C ILE A 209 9.91 -5.41 2.39
N SER A 210 10.61 -4.41 1.84
CA SER A 210 10.48 -4.06 0.43
C SER A 210 11.33 -4.96 -0.46
N ARG A 211 10.70 -5.52 -1.49
CA ARG A 211 11.27 -6.51 -2.42
C ARG A 211 11.27 -6.03 -3.88
N GLY A 212 10.72 -4.84 -4.14
CA GLY A 212 10.62 -4.24 -5.46
C GLY A 212 9.44 -4.77 -6.30
N PRO A 213 9.12 -4.11 -7.42
CA PRO A 213 7.94 -4.43 -8.25
C PRO A 213 7.90 -5.86 -8.76
N ALA A 214 9.06 -6.46 -9.03
CA ALA A 214 9.15 -7.84 -9.51
C ALA A 214 8.63 -8.86 -8.49
N ALA A 215 8.61 -8.52 -7.19
CA ALA A 215 8.08 -9.40 -6.15
C ALA A 215 6.57 -9.64 -6.26
N ALA A 216 5.83 -8.76 -6.94
CA ALA A 216 4.41 -9.02 -7.26
C ALA A 216 4.22 -10.25 -8.15
N PHE A 217 5.27 -10.67 -8.86
CA PHE A 217 5.24 -11.79 -9.80
C PHE A 217 5.93 -13.05 -9.26
N LEU A 218 6.19 -13.10 -7.95
CA LEU A 218 6.75 -14.26 -7.27
C LEU A 218 5.67 -14.93 -6.41
N ASP A 219 5.77 -16.24 -6.23
CA ASP A 219 4.95 -16.95 -5.27
C ASP A 219 5.56 -16.91 -3.85
N VAL A 220 4.91 -17.63 -2.92
CA VAL A 220 5.34 -17.71 -1.52
C VAL A 220 6.72 -18.36 -1.33
N ASP A 221 7.14 -19.19 -2.27
CA ASP A 221 8.45 -19.88 -2.27
C ASP A 221 9.50 -19.08 -3.06
N GLY A 222 9.12 -17.93 -3.63
CA GLY A 222 9.96 -17.08 -4.46
C GLY A 222 10.09 -17.57 -5.90
N GLU A 223 9.27 -18.54 -6.33
CA GLU A 223 9.25 -18.98 -7.71
C GLU A 223 8.51 -17.97 -8.59
N SER A 224 9.03 -17.75 -9.80
CA SER A 224 8.40 -16.82 -10.73
C SER A 224 7.06 -17.36 -11.22
N LEU A 225 6.01 -16.60 -10.89
CA LEU A 225 4.65 -16.76 -11.41
C LEU A 225 4.54 -16.24 -12.84
N ALA A 226 5.52 -15.49 -13.32
CA ALA A 226 5.50 -14.91 -14.66
C ALA A 226 5.60 -16.02 -15.74
N LEU A 227 4.61 -16.05 -16.63
CA LEU A 227 4.57 -16.90 -17.82
C LEU A 227 5.52 -16.38 -18.91
N VAL A 228 5.69 -15.06 -18.95
CA VAL A 228 6.58 -14.33 -19.87
C VAL A 228 7.54 -13.44 -19.08
N GLU A 229 8.67 -13.08 -19.69
CA GLU A 229 9.60 -12.13 -19.08
C GLU A 229 8.87 -10.79 -18.82
N PRO A 230 8.98 -10.20 -17.61
CA PRO A 230 8.37 -8.92 -17.32
C PRO A 230 8.86 -7.82 -18.28
N ALA A 231 7.92 -7.11 -18.90
CA ALA A 231 8.20 -6.00 -19.79
C ALA A 231 8.19 -4.67 -19.01
N PRO A 232 9.14 -3.76 -19.26
CA PRO A 232 9.12 -2.43 -18.67
C PRO A 232 7.93 -1.62 -19.19
N ILE A 233 7.35 -0.80 -18.32
CA ILE A 233 6.29 0.16 -18.66
C ILE A 233 6.92 1.54 -18.70
N HIS A 234 6.81 2.21 -19.84
CA HIS A 234 7.40 3.53 -20.06
C HIS A 234 6.32 4.62 -20.03
N GLY A 235 6.58 5.67 -19.25
CA GLY A 235 5.79 6.90 -19.23
C GLY A 235 5.90 7.70 -20.54
N GLU A 236 5.21 8.84 -20.60
CA GLU A 236 5.25 9.74 -21.78
C GLU A 236 6.64 10.35 -22.01
N ASP A 237 7.43 10.50 -20.96
CA ASP A 237 8.81 10.97 -20.97
C ASP A 237 9.83 9.87 -21.30
N GLY A 238 9.36 8.65 -21.57
CA GLY A 238 10.20 7.47 -21.82
C GLY A 238 10.82 6.84 -20.57
N GLN A 239 10.64 7.43 -19.39
CA GLN A 239 11.15 6.84 -18.15
C GLN A 239 10.37 5.57 -17.82
N THR A 240 11.07 4.57 -17.28
CA THR A 240 10.43 3.35 -16.79
C THR A 240 9.67 3.68 -15.51
N ILE A 241 8.35 3.62 -15.57
CA ILE A 241 7.45 3.86 -14.44
C ILE A 241 6.96 2.56 -13.79
N GLY A 242 7.24 1.40 -14.38
CA GLY A 242 6.78 0.13 -13.85
C GLY A 242 7.17 -1.08 -14.66
N VAL A 243 6.53 -2.20 -14.34
CA VAL A 243 6.73 -3.50 -15.01
C VAL A 243 5.39 -4.21 -15.15
N GLY A 244 5.20 -4.93 -16.27
CA GLY A 244 4.02 -5.73 -16.54
C GLY A 244 4.38 -7.12 -17.03
N THR A 245 3.57 -8.13 -16.69
CA THR A 245 3.74 -9.49 -17.17
C THR A 245 2.40 -10.22 -17.28
N ILE A 246 2.45 -11.48 -17.71
CA ILE A 246 1.34 -12.42 -17.73
C ILE A 246 1.66 -13.52 -16.73
N LEU A 247 0.75 -13.86 -15.82
CA LEU A 247 1.01 -14.88 -14.80
C LEU A 247 0.51 -16.28 -15.22
N LYS A 248 1.22 -17.33 -14.78
CA LYS A 248 0.93 -18.75 -15.08
C LYS A 248 -0.38 -19.26 -14.45
N LEU A 249 -0.68 -18.82 -13.22
CA LEU A 249 -1.70 -19.43 -12.35
C LEU A 249 -3.01 -18.63 -12.27
N THR A 250 -3.11 -17.51 -12.98
CA THR A 250 -4.24 -16.58 -12.89
C THR A 250 -4.97 -16.39 -14.21
N ALA A 251 -5.01 -17.43 -15.05
CA ALA A 251 -5.71 -17.43 -16.33
C ALA A 251 -7.25 -17.28 -16.24
N TYR A 252 -7.77 -16.91 -15.07
CA TYR A 252 -9.18 -16.54 -14.85
C TYR A 252 -9.33 -15.22 -14.09
N LYS A 253 -8.22 -14.57 -13.70
CA LYS A 253 -8.29 -13.28 -13.04
C LYS A 253 -8.39 -12.19 -14.10
N THR A 254 -9.26 -11.24 -13.83
CA THR A 254 -9.31 -9.96 -14.55
C THR A 254 -7.94 -9.31 -14.50
N PRO A 255 -7.47 -8.70 -15.59
CA PRO A 255 -6.22 -7.95 -15.59
C PRO A 255 -6.15 -6.94 -14.45
N VAL A 256 -5.02 -6.92 -13.74
CA VAL A 256 -4.82 -6.09 -12.56
C VAL A 256 -3.65 -5.13 -12.75
N LEU A 257 -3.84 -3.89 -12.33
CA LEU A 257 -2.79 -2.89 -12.19
C LEU A 257 -2.68 -2.47 -10.71
N HIS A 258 -1.50 -2.65 -10.15
CA HIS A 258 -1.12 -2.15 -8.83
C HIS A 258 -0.41 -0.82 -8.99
N VAL A 259 -0.94 0.24 -8.36
CA VAL A 259 -0.37 1.58 -8.45
C VAL A 259 0.24 1.98 -7.12
N LEU A 260 1.55 2.20 -7.13
CA LEU A 260 2.35 2.69 -6.03
C LEU A 260 2.56 4.19 -6.16
N CYS A 261 2.67 4.87 -5.02
CA CYS A 261 3.09 6.26 -4.95
C CYS A 261 4.16 6.36 -3.86
N ASN A 262 5.35 6.84 -4.22
CA ASN A 262 6.45 7.11 -3.29
C ASN A 262 6.71 5.95 -2.32
N GLY A 263 6.86 4.75 -2.87
CA GLY A 263 7.25 3.55 -2.12
C GLY A 263 6.15 2.77 -1.41
N TRP A 264 4.86 3.00 -1.69
CA TRP A 264 3.78 2.15 -1.17
C TRP A 264 2.58 2.02 -2.11
N HIS A 265 1.90 0.88 -2.06
CA HIS A 265 0.75 0.51 -2.89
C HIS A 265 -0.53 1.22 -2.42
N VAL A 266 -1.03 2.15 -3.23
CA VAL A 266 -2.19 2.96 -2.91
C VAL A 266 -3.48 2.28 -3.37
N GLU A 267 -3.55 1.96 -4.67
CA GLU A 267 -4.77 1.54 -5.34
C GLU A 267 -4.53 0.38 -6.31
N GLN A 268 -5.49 -0.54 -6.36
CA GLN A 268 -5.56 -1.61 -7.34
C GLN A 268 -6.67 -1.31 -8.35
N LEU A 269 -6.35 -1.42 -9.64
CA LEU A 269 -7.22 -1.10 -10.76
C LEU A 269 -7.41 -2.32 -11.66
N SER A 270 -8.54 -2.37 -12.36
CA SER A 270 -8.71 -3.30 -13.48
C SER A 270 -8.20 -2.64 -14.76
N VAL A 271 -7.43 -3.39 -15.55
CA VAL A 271 -6.90 -2.91 -16.83
C VAL A 271 -7.86 -3.31 -17.95
N PRO A 272 -8.29 -2.38 -18.83
CA PRO A 272 -9.14 -2.71 -19.96
C PRO A 272 -8.33 -3.39 -21.07
N THR A 273 -7.97 -4.66 -20.85
CA THR A 273 -7.27 -5.51 -21.83
C THR A 273 -7.92 -6.88 -21.93
N SER A 274 -7.86 -7.49 -23.12
CA SER A 274 -8.25 -8.89 -23.38
C SER A 274 -7.24 -9.89 -22.81
N LEU A 275 -6.06 -9.43 -22.39
CA LEU A 275 -4.95 -10.28 -22.00
C LEU A 275 -5.16 -10.88 -20.61
N VAL A 276 -5.76 -12.07 -20.56
CA VAL A 276 -6.07 -12.78 -19.32
C VAL A 276 -4.80 -13.07 -18.52
N GLY A 277 -4.84 -12.82 -17.20
CA GLY A 277 -3.70 -12.99 -16.32
C GLY A 277 -2.63 -11.89 -16.44
N PHE A 278 -2.90 -10.81 -17.18
CA PHE A 278 -2.04 -9.63 -17.18
C PHE A 278 -2.03 -8.97 -15.81
N GLU A 279 -0.83 -8.74 -15.29
CA GLU A 279 -0.62 -8.05 -14.03
C GLU A 279 0.51 -7.03 -14.19
N ALA A 280 0.30 -5.82 -13.68
CA ALA A 280 1.26 -4.73 -13.77
C ALA A 280 1.43 -4.04 -12.41
N VAL A 281 2.65 -3.56 -12.16
CA VAL A 281 2.99 -2.73 -11.02
C VAL A 281 3.62 -1.46 -11.55
N VAL A 282 3.06 -0.31 -11.19
CA VAL A 282 3.54 1.01 -11.60
C VAL A 282 3.80 1.85 -10.34
N GLU A 283 4.91 2.56 -10.31
CA GLU A 283 5.22 3.55 -9.29
C GLU A 283 5.24 4.94 -9.95
N ILE A 284 4.30 5.80 -9.54
CA ILE A 284 4.15 7.13 -10.13
C ILE A 284 3.67 8.14 -9.10
N ASP A 285 4.18 9.35 -9.23
CA ASP A 285 3.81 10.46 -8.37
C ASP A 285 2.53 11.17 -8.87
N LEU A 286 1.37 10.57 -8.59
CA LEU A 286 0.06 11.12 -8.90
C LEU A 286 -0.59 11.76 -7.67
N ARG A 287 -1.40 12.81 -7.91
CA ARG A 287 -2.23 13.40 -6.85
C ARG A 287 -3.30 12.40 -6.39
N ARG A 288 -3.54 12.34 -5.09
CA ARG A 288 -4.54 11.50 -4.45
C ARG A 288 -5.72 12.32 -3.95
N ASP A 289 -6.84 11.65 -3.73
CA ASP A 289 -7.94 12.22 -2.98
C ASP A 289 -7.55 12.47 -1.50
N LEU A 290 -8.43 13.16 -0.76
CA LEU A 290 -8.18 13.45 0.65
C LEU A 290 -7.99 12.17 1.48
N SER A 291 -8.66 11.08 1.12
CA SER A 291 -8.60 9.79 1.81
C SER A 291 -7.23 9.08 1.67
N GLN A 292 -6.38 9.58 0.77
CA GLN A 292 -5.11 8.99 0.34
C GLN A 292 -5.24 7.55 -0.20
N ALA A 293 -6.45 7.04 -0.42
CA ALA A 293 -6.69 5.66 -0.85
C ALA A 293 -6.91 5.53 -2.36
N LYS A 294 -7.16 6.63 -3.05
CA LYS A 294 -7.39 6.66 -4.49
C LYS A 294 -6.66 7.80 -5.17
N PHE A 295 -6.30 7.59 -6.42
CA PHE A 295 -5.75 8.65 -7.26
C PHE A 295 -6.85 9.52 -7.87
N LEU A 296 -6.57 10.82 -8.02
CA LEU A 296 -7.42 11.70 -8.81
C LEU A 296 -7.35 11.29 -10.29
N ARG A 297 -8.50 11.16 -10.93
CA ARG A 297 -8.62 10.79 -12.35
C ARG A 297 -8.45 12.03 -13.22
N ASN A 298 -7.22 12.28 -13.65
CA ASN A 298 -6.83 13.40 -14.49
C ASN A 298 -6.00 12.91 -15.69
N GLU A 299 -5.55 13.83 -16.53
CA GLU A 299 -4.77 13.52 -17.73
C GLU A 299 -3.51 12.69 -17.43
N ARG A 300 -2.81 12.95 -16.31
CA ARG A 300 -1.64 12.16 -15.92
C ARG A 300 -1.99 10.73 -15.52
N PHE A 301 -3.14 10.52 -14.87
CA PHE A 301 -3.66 9.20 -14.57
C PHE A 301 -4.02 8.45 -15.87
N ASP A 302 -4.68 9.12 -16.80
CA ASP A 302 -5.06 8.53 -18.09
C ASP A 302 -3.82 8.18 -18.92
N ALA A 303 -2.79 9.03 -18.91
CA ALA A 303 -1.50 8.76 -19.55
C ALA A 303 -0.81 7.51 -18.97
N MET A 304 -0.84 7.34 -17.65
CA MET A 304 -0.35 6.13 -16.98
C MET A 304 -1.14 4.90 -17.44
N CYS A 305 -2.47 4.96 -17.45
CA CYS A 305 -3.31 3.85 -17.94
C CYS A 305 -3.00 3.52 -19.41
N ALA A 306 -2.82 4.53 -20.26
CA ALA A 306 -2.43 4.33 -21.65
C ALA A 306 -1.06 3.65 -21.79
N ALA A 307 -0.07 4.00 -20.94
CA ALA A 307 1.22 3.34 -20.90
C ALA A 307 1.11 1.85 -20.53
N VAL A 308 0.29 1.53 -19.53
CA VAL A 308 0.02 0.14 -19.13
C VAL A 308 -0.66 -0.64 -20.26
N SER A 309 -1.65 -0.05 -20.92
CA SER A 309 -2.31 -0.66 -22.09
C SER A 309 -1.36 -0.92 -23.26
N ARG A 310 -0.41 -0.01 -23.53
CA ARG A 310 0.63 -0.22 -24.55
C ARG A 310 1.52 -1.42 -24.20
N CYS A 311 1.93 -1.55 -22.93
CA CYS A 311 2.70 -2.71 -22.46
C CYS A 311 1.91 -4.02 -22.63
N ALA A 312 0.62 -4.02 -22.26
CA ALA A 312 -0.24 -5.19 -22.46
C ALA A 312 -0.33 -5.59 -23.95
N ALA A 313 -0.55 -4.62 -24.85
CA ALA A 313 -0.61 -4.87 -26.29
C ALA A 313 0.72 -5.40 -26.85
N GLN A 314 1.86 -4.92 -26.35
CA GLN A 314 3.19 -5.42 -26.73
C GLN A 314 3.37 -6.88 -26.30
N LEU A 315 2.97 -7.24 -25.07
CA LEU A 315 3.04 -8.62 -24.58
C LEU A 315 2.12 -9.55 -25.37
N GLU A 316 0.92 -9.09 -25.75
CA GLU A 316 -0.01 -9.85 -26.61
C GLU A 316 0.60 -10.11 -27.99
N GLY A 317 1.19 -9.09 -28.62
CA GLY A 317 1.84 -9.19 -29.93
C GLY A 317 3.09 -10.08 -29.96
N SER A 318 3.73 -10.32 -28.82
CA SER A 318 4.94 -11.17 -28.72
C SER A 318 4.70 -12.66 -29.03
N GLY A 319 3.44 -13.10 -29.22
CA GLY A 319 3.09 -14.47 -29.63
C GLY A 319 3.28 -15.54 -28.55
N HIS A 320 3.70 -15.16 -27.34
CA HIS A 320 3.91 -16.08 -26.21
C HIS A 320 2.59 -16.60 -25.61
N VAL A 321 1.51 -15.84 -25.80
CA VAL A 321 0.18 -16.10 -25.21
C VAL A 321 -0.54 -17.24 -25.93
N ALA A 322 -0.47 -17.28 -27.27
CA ALA A 322 -1.24 -18.20 -28.09
C ALA A 322 -0.78 -19.66 -28.03
N LYS A 323 0.43 -19.96 -27.54
CA LYS A 323 1.04 -21.30 -27.65
C LYS A 323 1.06 -22.13 -26.37
N ARG A 324 0.72 -21.58 -25.20
CA ARG A 324 0.93 -22.28 -23.91
C ARG A 324 -0.30 -22.42 -23.03
N TYR A 325 -1.40 -21.76 -23.34
CA TYR A 325 -2.63 -21.94 -22.59
C TYR A 325 -3.51 -23.00 -23.25
N ASP A 326 -3.27 -24.26 -22.90
CA ASP A 326 -4.25 -25.33 -23.12
C ASP A 326 -5.10 -25.45 -21.84
N PRO A 327 -6.35 -24.93 -21.84
CA PRO A 327 -7.23 -25.02 -20.69
C PRO A 327 -7.49 -26.48 -20.25
N GLU A 328 -7.37 -27.47 -21.14
CA GLU A 328 -7.57 -28.88 -20.81
C GLU A 328 -6.45 -29.45 -19.93
N VAL A 329 -5.21 -29.02 -20.13
CA VAL A 329 -4.06 -29.48 -19.33
C VAL A 329 -4.17 -28.99 -17.88
N TYR A 330 -4.67 -27.77 -17.68
CA TYR A 330 -4.83 -27.20 -16.34
C TYR A 330 -6.08 -27.73 -15.61
N GLN A 331 -7.16 -28.02 -16.32
CA GLN A 331 -8.33 -28.68 -15.69
C GLN A 331 -8.00 -30.08 -15.15
N LYS A 332 -7.06 -30.81 -15.77
CA LYS A 332 -6.64 -32.14 -15.30
C LYS A 332 -5.76 -32.12 -14.04
N SER A 333 -5.09 -31.01 -13.72
CA SER A 333 -4.15 -30.93 -12.59
C SER A 333 -4.75 -30.41 -11.29
N ARG A 334 -5.95 -29.80 -11.33
CA ARG A 334 -6.72 -29.60 -10.10
C ARG A 334 -7.26 -30.97 -9.66
N PRO A 335 -7.08 -31.39 -8.39
CA PRO A 335 -7.82 -32.53 -7.88
C PRO A 335 -9.30 -32.18 -8.07
N THR A 336 -9.96 -32.88 -8.99
CA THR A 336 -11.37 -32.63 -9.26
C THR A 336 -12.11 -32.78 -7.93
N PRO A 337 -13.17 -31.99 -7.68
CA PRO A 337 -14.00 -32.19 -6.50
C PRO A 337 -14.51 -33.64 -6.41
N VAL A 338 -14.56 -34.36 -7.54
CA VAL A 338 -14.79 -35.81 -7.60
C VAL A 338 -13.78 -36.60 -6.78
N GLY A 339 -12.49 -36.27 -6.77
CA GLY A 339 -11.49 -36.92 -5.92
C GLY A 339 -11.77 -36.72 -4.43
N VAL A 340 -12.11 -35.50 -4.01
CA VAL A 340 -12.48 -35.20 -2.61
C VAL A 340 -13.80 -35.87 -2.25
N VAL A 341 -14.81 -35.81 -3.12
CA VAL A 341 -16.12 -36.43 -2.92
C VAL A 341 -16.00 -37.95 -2.89
N VAL A 342 -15.29 -38.60 -3.81
CA VAL A 342 -15.07 -40.05 -3.82
C VAL A 342 -14.32 -40.48 -2.56
N THR A 343 -13.29 -39.74 -2.14
CA THR A 343 -12.58 -40.05 -0.89
C THR A 343 -13.50 -39.90 0.32
N TRP A 344 -14.38 -38.88 0.34
CA TRP A 344 -15.41 -38.70 1.36
C TRP A 344 -16.48 -39.80 1.33
N THR A 345 -16.97 -40.18 0.15
CA THR A 345 -18.00 -41.21 0.00
C THR A 345 -17.46 -42.58 0.38
N ILE A 346 -16.21 -42.90 0.00
CA ILE A 346 -15.52 -44.12 0.44
C ILE A 346 -15.36 -44.10 1.96
N PHE A 347 -14.95 -42.97 2.55
CA PHE A 347 -14.82 -42.82 3.99
C PHE A 347 -16.16 -43.03 4.72
N VAL A 348 -17.24 -42.40 4.27
CA VAL A 348 -18.59 -42.55 4.85
C VAL A 348 -19.13 -43.97 4.67
N SER A 349 -18.88 -44.60 3.53
CA SER A 349 -19.33 -45.98 3.25
C SER A 349 -18.58 -47.00 4.11
N LEU A 350 -17.26 -46.84 4.25
CA LEU A 350 -16.45 -47.66 5.16
C LEU A 350 -16.88 -47.47 6.61
N PHE A 351 -17.16 -46.23 7.01
CA PHE A 351 -17.66 -45.90 8.34
C PHE A 351 -19.00 -46.59 8.64
N ALA A 352 -19.95 -46.53 7.69
CA ALA A 352 -21.24 -47.19 7.81
C ALA A 352 -21.12 -48.72 7.87
N ALA A 353 -20.23 -49.32 7.07
CA ALA A 353 -19.98 -50.77 7.08
C ALA A 353 -19.32 -51.23 8.39
N CYS A 354 -18.36 -50.47 8.91
CA CYS A 354 -17.73 -50.79 10.20
C CYS A 354 -18.70 -50.64 11.38
N ALA A 355 -19.66 -49.70 11.33
CA ALA A 355 -20.67 -49.51 12.37
C ALA A 355 -21.59 -50.72 12.57
N MET A 356 -21.66 -51.63 11.59
CA MET A 356 -22.45 -52.86 11.69
C MET A 356 -21.72 -54.02 12.41
N HIS A 357 -20.44 -53.87 12.76
CA HIS A 357 -19.65 -54.89 13.44
C HIS A 357 -19.02 -54.33 14.73
N GLU A 358 -19.70 -54.53 15.87
CA GLU A 358 -19.33 -53.97 17.19
C GLU A 358 -17.88 -54.28 17.62
N SER A 359 -17.35 -55.45 17.25
CA SER A 359 -16.00 -55.88 17.65
C SER A 359 -14.86 -55.29 16.81
N LEU A 360 -15.13 -54.85 15.57
CA LEU A 360 -14.14 -54.20 14.70
C LEU A 360 -14.21 -52.67 14.78
N PHE A 361 -15.32 -52.14 15.29
CA PHE A 361 -15.58 -50.71 15.32
C PHE A 361 -14.51 -49.95 16.11
N LEU A 362 -14.17 -50.35 17.34
CA LEU A 362 -13.19 -49.60 18.13
C LEU A 362 -11.78 -49.55 17.49
N GLY A 363 -11.33 -50.62 16.86
CA GLY A 363 -9.99 -50.69 16.27
C GLY A 363 -9.86 -49.89 14.97
N VAL A 364 -10.83 -50.04 14.06
CA VAL A 364 -10.81 -49.36 12.75
C VAL A 364 -11.15 -47.88 12.91
N PHE A 365 -12.07 -47.54 13.82
CA PHE A 365 -12.46 -46.16 14.08
C PHE A 365 -11.29 -45.33 14.63
N GLY A 366 -10.48 -45.90 15.53
CA GLY A 366 -9.26 -45.25 16.03
C GLY A 366 -8.24 -44.96 14.92
N LEU A 367 -8.05 -45.91 14.00
CA LEU A 367 -7.15 -45.75 12.85
C LEU A 367 -7.66 -44.71 11.85
N CYS A 368 -8.95 -44.70 11.53
CA CYS A 368 -9.56 -43.71 10.66
C CYS A 368 -9.53 -42.29 11.27
N PHE A 369 -9.81 -42.15 12.57
CA PHE A 369 -9.69 -40.85 13.25
C PHE A 369 -8.24 -40.38 13.33
N MET A 370 -7.28 -41.28 13.51
CA MET A 370 -5.86 -40.93 13.41
C MET A 370 -5.48 -40.50 12.00
N ALA A 371 -5.93 -41.18 10.95
CA ALA A 371 -5.60 -40.80 9.57
C ALA A 371 -6.23 -39.46 9.18
N VAL A 372 -7.50 -39.24 9.52
CA VAL A 372 -8.18 -37.95 9.31
C VAL A 372 -7.58 -36.87 10.18
N GLY A 373 -7.24 -37.17 11.43
CA GLY A 373 -6.55 -36.27 12.33
C GLY A 373 -5.17 -35.87 11.81
N VAL A 374 -4.38 -36.81 11.31
CA VAL A 374 -3.07 -36.55 10.69
C VAL A 374 -3.23 -35.76 9.40
N PHE A 375 -4.24 -36.03 8.56
CA PHE A 375 -4.49 -35.25 7.35
C PHE A 375 -5.00 -33.84 7.67
N ALA A 376 -5.88 -33.69 8.67
CA ALA A 376 -6.37 -32.41 9.17
C ALA A 376 -5.24 -31.60 9.83
N ILE A 377 -4.37 -32.24 10.61
CA ILE A 377 -3.15 -31.64 11.17
C ILE A 377 -2.18 -31.29 10.04
N TYR A 378 -1.98 -32.14 9.04
CA TYR A 378 -1.09 -31.85 7.93
C TYR A 378 -1.61 -30.69 7.07
N SER A 379 -2.91 -30.65 6.77
CA SER A 379 -3.53 -29.56 6.02
C SER A 379 -3.60 -28.27 6.83
N THR A 380 -3.89 -28.33 8.13
CA THR A 380 -3.83 -27.14 9.01
C THR A 380 -2.40 -26.70 9.27
N VAL A 381 -1.41 -27.58 9.34
CA VAL A 381 0.02 -27.23 9.43
C VAL A 381 0.52 -26.67 8.11
N LYS A 382 0.04 -27.16 6.96
CA LYS A 382 0.36 -26.61 5.64
C LYS A 382 -0.29 -25.24 5.45
N ALA A 383 -1.55 -25.08 5.87
CA ALA A 383 -2.25 -23.80 5.89
C ALA A 383 -1.63 -22.83 6.92
N GLN A 384 -1.26 -23.30 8.11
CA GLN A 384 -0.55 -22.49 9.12
C GLN A 384 0.89 -22.20 8.71
N ARG A 385 1.57 -23.06 7.94
CA ARG A 385 2.89 -22.75 7.35
C ARG A 385 2.74 -21.71 6.26
N ALA A 386 1.76 -21.85 5.37
CA ALA A 386 1.43 -20.80 4.41
C ALA A 386 1.07 -19.47 5.11
N TRP A 387 0.33 -19.54 6.22
CA TRP A 387 -0.06 -18.37 7.00
C TRP A 387 1.08 -17.79 7.86
N ARG A 388 1.95 -18.62 8.45
CA ARG A 388 3.14 -18.19 9.21
C ARG A 388 4.27 -17.70 8.30
N HIS A 389 4.40 -18.22 7.08
CA HIS A 389 5.32 -17.69 6.07
C HIS A 389 4.81 -16.39 5.44
N ASN A 390 3.49 -16.15 5.44
CA ASN A 390 2.94 -14.80 5.20
C ASN A 390 3.22 -13.81 6.35
N GLY A 391 3.67 -14.27 7.53
CA GLY A 391 3.91 -13.41 8.70
C GLY A 391 5.34 -13.38 9.26
N ARG A 392 6.24 -14.27 8.84
CA ARG A 392 7.66 -14.28 9.29
C ARG A 392 8.59 -14.69 8.16
N GLY A 393 9.51 -13.78 7.84
CA GLY A 393 10.41 -13.83 6.70
C GLY A 393 11.32 -15.05 6.59
N LEU A 394 11.54 -15.46 5.34
CA LEU A 394 12.68 -16.25 4.89
C LEU A 394 13.87 -15.30 4.71
N THR A 395 14.74 -15.23 5.72
CA THR A 395 16.03 -14.55 5.61
C THR A 395 17.08 -15.48 4.98
N ARG A 396 17.86 -14.88 4.07
CA ARG A 396 19.31 -15.08 3.87
C ARG A 396 19.88 -15.93 2.72
N TYR A 397 19.10 -16.66 1.92
CA TYR A 397 19.74 -17.53 0.90
C TYR A 397 19.59 -17.12 -0.58
N GLN A 398 18.81 -16.11 -0.92
CA GLN A 398 18.53 -15.79 -2.34
C GLN A 398 19.04 -14.42 -2.84
N THR A 399 19.48 -13.51 -1.98
CA THR A 399 19.95 -12.18 -2.42
C THR A 399 21.30 -12.22 -3.16
N ASP A 400 22.16 -13.21 -2.91
CA ASP A 400 23.48 -13.27 -3.55
C ASP A 400 23.45 -13.80 -4.99
N LYS A 401 22.38 -14.51 -5.38
CA LYS A 401 22.27 -15.09 -6.73
C LYS A 401 21.59 -14.17 -7.75
N LEU A 402 20.86 -13.17 -7.30
CA LEU A 402 20.13 -12.22 -8.17
C LEU A 402 20.88 -10.90 -8.42
N LEU A 403 21.90 -10.56 -7.62
CA LEU A 403 22.61 -9.28 -7.74
C LEU A 403 23.89 -9.31 -8.60
N GLY A 404 24.23 -10.45 -9.23
CA GLY A 404 25.28 -10.49 -10.24
C GLY A 404 26.63 -9.87 -9.83
N ARG A 405 26.97 -9.94 -8.54
CA ARG A 405 28.30 -9.57 -8.05
C ARG A 405 29.18 -10.81 -8.00
N ARG A 406 30.31 -10.74 -8.69
CA ARG A 406 31.38 -11.74 -8.62
C ARG A 406 31.97 -11.83 -7.23
#